data_AF-A0A9D6J4U9-F1
#
_entry.id   AF-A0A9D6J4U9-F1
#
_cell.length_a   1.000
_cell.length_b   1.000
_cell.length_c   1.000
_cell.angle_alpha   90.00
_cell.angle_beta   90.00
_cell.angle_gamma   90.00
#
_symmetry.space_group_name_H-M   'P 1'
#
loop_
_entity.id
_entity.type
_entity.pdbx_description
1 polymer ?
#
loop_
_entity_poly.entity_id
_entity_poly.type
_entity_poly.pdbx_seq_one_letter_code
_entity_poly.pdbx_strand_id
1 'polypeptide(L)'
;MSLFSPSKKILFVFLLGFTCASGIAISAPLESVLRPYSRSAELMRGEELFNAQNFREALIFYYEAINGATETALLGKIHFRIGECLEAIRRFEYAEFHYKSAFKNRLPPILASRVLLKLKQLPALAQHEEALRLFKKAIDSY
;
A
#
# COMPACT_ATOMS: atom_id res chain seq x y z
N MET A 1 -2.76 -62.98 -16.01
CA MET A 1 -3.54 -63.76 -17.00
C MET A 1 -4.90 -63.99 -16.33
N SER A 2 -6.05 -63.51 -16.78
CA SER A 2 -6.61 -63.08 -18.07
C SER A 2 -7.68 -62.00 -17.76
N LEU A 3 -7.62 -60.80 -18.36
CA LEU A 3 -8.37 -60.41 -19.58
C LEU A 3 -9.90 -60.58 -19.46
N PHE A 4 -10.64 -59.48 -19.22
CA PHE A 4 -11.75 -59.07 -20.08
C PHE A 4 -12.23 -57.63 -19.75
N SER A 5 -12.07 -56.73 -20.73
CA SER A 5 -12.81 -55.48 -20.97
C SER A 5 -13.70 -55.78 -22.20
N PRO A 6 -14.89 -55.18 -22.48
CA PRO A 6 -14.97 -53.76 -22.83
C PRO A 6 -16.32 -52.99 -22.70
N SER A 7 -16.19 -51.65 -22.67
CA SER A 7 -16.96 -50.64 -23.44
C SER A 7 -18.47 -50.39 -23.21
N LYS A 8 -18.82 -49.10 -23.02
CA LYS A 8 -19.68 -48.23 -23.87
C LYS A 8 -19.91 -46.89 -23.13
N LYS A 9 -19.21 -45.79 -23.46
CA LYS A 9 -19.59 -44.72 -24.42
C LYS A 9 -21.02 -44.21 -24.28
N ILE A 10 -21.18 -42.93 -23.90
CA ILE A 10 -22.12 -41.85 -24.36
C ILE A 10 -21.75 -40.63 -23.48
N LEU A 11 -20.73 -39.82 -23.78
CA LEU A 11 -20.73 -38.63 -24.64
C LEU A 11 -22.14 -38.12 -25.04
N PHE A 12 -22.68 -37.16 -24.28
CA PHE A 12 -23.75 -36.28 -24.77
C PHE A 12 -23.22 -34.84 -24.81
N VAL A 13 -22.68 -34.49 -25.97
CA VAL A 13 -22.46 -33.11 -26.40
C VAL A 13 -23.84 -32.54 -26.73
N PHE A 14 -24.30 -31.57 -25.95
CA PHE A 14 -25.37 -30.68 -26.38
C PHE A 14 -24.76 -29.32 -26.67
N LEU A 15 -24.33 -29.18 -27.92
CA LEU A 15 -23.96 -27.92 -28.54
C LEU A 15 -25.05 -27.68 -29.58
N LEU A 16 -25.92 -26.70 -29.35
CA LEU A 16 -26.51 -25.84 -30.37
C LEU A 16 -27.48 -24.83 -29.75
N GLY A 17 -27.17 -23.55 -29.99
CA GLY A 17 -28.19 -22.56 -30.32
C GLY A 17 -28.78 -21.74 -29.17
N PHE A 18 -28.03 -20.77 -28.66
CA PHE A 18 -28.62 -19.48 -28.29
C PHE A 18 -27.65 -18.37 -28.69
N THR A 19 -27.79 -17.93 -29.94
CA THR A 19 -27.39 -16.60 -30.38
C THR A 19 -28.31 -15.56 -29.74
N CYS A 20 -27.77 -14.39 -29.43
CA CYS A 20 -28.39 -13.24 -28.77
C CYS A 20 -28.22 -13.21 -27.25
N ALA A 21 -27.04 -12.76 -26.84
CA ALA A 21 -26.96 -11.63 -25.94
C ALA A 21 -25.63 -10.94 -26.22
N SER A 22 -25.70 -9.75 -26.82
CA SER A 22 -24.69 -8.73 -26.68
C SER A 22 -24.49 -8.49 -25.19
N GLY A 23 -23.61 -9.29 -24.57
CA GLY A 23 -23.05 -9.01 -23.26
C GLY A 23 -22.18 -7.79 -23.41
N ILE A 24 -22.80 -6.62 -23.24
CA ILE A 24 -22.07 -5.42 -22.88
C ILE A 24 -21.29 -5.81 -21.64
N ALA A 25 -19.97 -5.94 -21.79
CA ALA A 25 -19.07 -6.07 -20.66
C ALA A 25 -19.15 -4.75 -19.89
N ILE A 26 -20.11 -4.66 -18.97
CA ILE A 26 -20.15 -3.63 -17.95
C ILE A 26 -19.05 -4.01 -16.94
N SER A 27 -17.78 -3.78 -17.30
CA SER A 27 -16.65 -3.94 -16.39
C SER A 27 -16.45 -2.73 -15.47
N ALA A 28 -17.33 -1.74 -15.51
CA ALA A 28 -17.35 -0.63 -14.56
C ALA A 28 -18.82 -0.27 -14.28
N PRO A 29 -19.32 -0.53 -13.04
CA PRO A 29 -19.25 0.53 -12.03
C PRO A 29 -19.19 -0.01 -10.58
N LEU A 30 -18.56 -1.16 -10.32
CA LEU A 30 -18.44 -1.64 -8.93
C LEU A 30 -17.30 -0.93 -8.16
N GLU A 31 -16.25 -0.49 -8.87
CA GLU A 31 -15.09 0.18 -8.25
C GLU A 31 -15.47 1.54 -7.63
N SER A 32 -16.36 2.30 -8.26
CA SER A 32 -16.79 3.63 -7.76
C SER A 32 -17.73 3.57 -6.55
N VAL A 33 -18.39 2.43 -6.32
CA VAL A 33 -19.21 2.22 -5.12
C VAL A 33 -18.35 1.82 -3.92
N LEU A 34 -17.19 1.20 -4.18
CA LEU A 34 -16.26 0.71 -3.15
C LEU A 34 -15.16 1.72 -2.77
N ARG A 35 -14.77 2.62 -3.68
CA ARG A 35 -13.88 3.76 -3.38
C ARG A 35 -14.54 5.07 -3.82
N PRO A 36 -14.88 5.98 -2.90
CA PRO A 36 -15.55 7.23 -3.24
C PRO A 36 -14.66 8.19 -4.03
N TYR A 37 -13.33 8.01 -4.00
CA TYR A 37 -12.36 8.85 -4.69
C TYR A 37 -11.50 8.03 -5.68
N SER A 38 -11.03 8.71 -6.72
CA SER A 38 -9.95 8.18 -7.57
C SER A 38 -8.64 8.25 -6.78
N ARG A 39 -7.76 7.25 -6.96
CA ARG A 39 -6.42 7.23 -6.35
C ARG A 39 -5.62 8.51 -6.63
N SER A 40 -5.73 9.07 -7.83
CA SER A 40 -5.03 10.32 -8.16
C SER A 40 -5.51 11.49 -7.30
N ALA A 41 -6.82 11.53 -6.98
CA ALA A 41 -7.40 12.52 -6.09
C ALA A 41 -6.99 12.28 -4.63
N GLU A 42 -6.96 11.02 -4.17
CA GLU A 42 -6.45 10.65 -2.85
C GLU A 42 -5.00 11.10 -2.65
N LEU A 43 -4.13 10.82 -3.63
CA LEU A 43 -2.74 11.26 -3.59
C LEU A 43 -2.59 12.77 -3.60
N MET A 44 -3.34 13.46 -4.46
CA MET A 44 -3.34 14.93 -4.49
C MET A 44 -3.74 15.51 -3.14
N ARG A 45 -4.82 14.97 -2.54
CA ARG A 45 -5.28 15.41 -1.22
C ARG A 45 -4.25 15.12 -0.12
N GLY A 46 -3.61 13.96 -0.17
CA GLY A 46 -2.51 13.61 0.74
C GLY A 46 -1.34 14.58 0.63
N GLU A 47 -0.96 14.98 -0.58
CA GLU A 47 0.10 15.98 -0.81
C GLU A 47 -0.28 17.38 -0.29
N GLU A 48 -1.51 17.82 -0.50
CA GLU A 48 -2.00 19.09 0.07
C GLU A 48 -1.90 19.10 1.60
N LEU A 49 -2.36 18.02 2.24
CA LEU A 49 -2.31 17.87 3.70
C LEU A 49 -0.87 17.79 4.21
N PHE A 50 0.01 17.09 3.49
CA PHE A 50 1.43 17.04 3.82
C PHE A 50 2.06 18.43 3.78
N ASN A 51 1.78 19.21 2.73
CA ASN A 51 2.28 20.59 2.60
C ASN A 51 1.72 21.50 3.69
N ALA A 52 0.48 21.26 4.12
CA ALA A 52 -0.14 21.91 5.28
C ALA A 52 0.37 21.39 6.64
N GLN A 53 1.35 20.47 6.66
CA GLN A 53 1.89 19.82 7.85
C GLN A 53 0.86 19.01 8.66
N ASN A 54 -0.28 18.67 8.06
CA ASN A 54 -1.28 17.80 8.68
C ASN A 54 -0.97 16.32 8.38
N PHE A 55 0.11 15.83 8.99
CA PHE A 55 0.65 14.49 8.72
C PHE A 55 -0.30 13.36 9.12
N ARG A 56 -1.13 13.55 10.15
CA ARG A 56 -2.07 12.51 10.61
C ARG A 56 -3.17 12.26 9.61
N GLU A 57 -3.76 13.32 9.07
CA GLU A 57 -4.80 13.21 8.04
C GLU A 57 -4.21 12.79 6.70
N ALA A 58 -3.02 13.28 6.34
CA ALA A 58 -2.33 12.87 5.13
C ALA A 58 -2.11 11.35 5.07
N LEU A 59 -1.80 10.72 6.20
CA LEU A 59 -1.63 9.26 6.30
C LEU A 59 -2.87 8.48 5.86
N ILE A 60 -4.08 8.96 6.19
CA ILE A 60 -5.32 8.28 5.82
C ILE A 60 -5.40 8.14 4.30
N PHE A 61 -5.21 9.25 3.58
CA PHE A 61 -5.24 9.26 2.12
C PHE A 61 -4.11 8.44 1.49
N TYR A 62 -2.90 8.45 2.07
CA TYR A 62 -1.82 7.62 1.56
C TYR A 62 -2.05 6.12 1.77
N TYR A 63 -2.65 5.71 2.90
CA TYR A 63 -3.05 4.32 3.13
C TYR A 63 -4.23 3.90 2.27
N GLU A 64 -5.15 4.79 1.93
CA GLU A 64 -6.20 4.49 0.93
C GLU A 64 -5.58 4.32 -0.46
N ALA A 65 -4.67 5.21 -0.84
CA ALA A 65 -4.01 5.17 -2.14
C ALA A 65 -3.15 3.92 -2.35
N ILE A 66 -2.56 3.37 -1.27
CA ILE A 66 -1.79 2.13 -1.33
C ILE A 66 -2.69 0.91 -1.55
N ASN A 67 -3.95 0.97 -1.06
CA ASN A 67 -4.90 -0.11 -1.20
C ASN A 67 -5.33 -0.25 -2.67
N GLY A 68 -4.84 -1.32 -3.29
CA GLY A 68 -5.08 -1.62 -4.71
C GLY A 68 -4.04 -1.03 -5.67
N ALA A 69 -2.97 -0.41 -5.19
CA ALA A 69 -1.85 -0.01 -6.04
C ALA A 69 -1.00 -1.23 -6.37
N THR A 70 -0.89 -1.57 -7.66
CA THR A 70 -0.10 -2.71 -8.15
C THR A 70 1.21 -2.27 -8.79
N GLU A 71 1.34 -0.99 -9.13
CA GLU A 71 2.56 -0.43 -9.72
C GLU A 71 3.65 -0.26 -8.66
N THR A 72 4.75 -1.00 -8.82
CA THR A 72 5.87 -1.02 -7.86
C THR A 72 6.54 0.34 -7.69
N ALA A 73 6.70 1.12 -8.77
CA ALA A 73 7.31 2.44 -8.69
C ALA A 73 6.42 3.43 -7.90
N LEU A 74 5.10 3.37 -8.09
CA LEU A 74 4.14 4.16 -7.34
C LEU A 74 4.11 3.75 -5.87
N LEU A 75 4.07 2.45 -5.57
CA LEU A 75 4.12 1.91 -4.21
C LEU A 75 5.38 2.41 -3.47
N GLY A 76 6.54 2.43 -4.12
CA GLY A 76 7.77 2.96 -3.56
C GLY A 76 7.65 4.42 -3.15
N LYS A 77 7.04 5.25 -4.01
CA LYS A 77 6.79 6.67 -3.71
C LYS A 77 5.79 6.85 -2.56
N ILE A 78 4.69 6.11 -2.55
CA ILE A 78 3.67 6.20 -1.49
C ILE A 78 4.27 5.80 -0.15
N HIS A 79 4.99 4.68 -0.09
CA HIS A 79 5.68 4.25 1.14
C HIS A 79 6.71 5.27 1.61
N PHE A 80 7.42 5.94 0.70
CA PHE A 80 8.34 7.01 1.06
C PHE A 80 7.59 8.17 1.75
N ARG A 81 6.45 8.61 1.20
CA ARG A 81 5.62 9.67 1.78
C ARG A 81 5.02 9.30 3.13
N ILE A 82 4.55 8.06 3.29
CA ILE A 82 4.10 7.53 4.57
C ILE A 82 5.24 7.56 5.59
N GLY A 83 6.45 7.16 5.20
CA GLY A 83 7.65 7.26 6.04
C GLY A 83 7.93 8.69 6.51
N GLU A 84 7.87 9.68 5.62
CA GLU A 84 8.05 11.10 5.97
C GLU A 84 6.99 11.60 6.96
N CYS A 85 5.72 11.21 6.76
CA CYS A 85 4.64 11.56 7.69
C CYS A 85 4.84 10.94 9.08
N LEU A 86 5.23 9.65 9.13
CA LEU A 86 5.44 8.92 10.38
C LEU A 86 6.63 9.44 11.16
N GLU A 87 7.70 9.83 10.47
CA GLU A 87 8.85 10.52 11.07
C GLU A 87 8.43 11.84 11.71
N ALA A 88 7.61 12.65 11.02
CA ALA A 88 7.13 13.94 11.52
C ALA A 88 6.25 13.81 12.79
N ILE A 89 5.47 12.73 12.92
CA ILE A 89 4.68 12.44 14.13
C ILE A 89 5.46 11.67 15.22
N ARG A 90 6.79 11.52 15.06
CA ARG A 90 7.68 10.79 15.99
C ARG A 90 7.29 9.32 16.19
N ARG A 91 6.90 8.63 15.12
CA ARG A 91 6.63 7.19 15.07
C ARG A 91 7.72 6.48 14.27
N PHE A 92 8.94 6.51 14.80
CA PHE A 92 10.15 6.10 14.09
C PHE A 92 10.16 4.61 13.69
N GLU A 93 9.65 3.72 14.53
CA GLU A 93 9.58 2.27 14.23
C GLU A 93 8.75 1.99 12.97
N TYR A 94 7.59 2.63 12.86
CA TYR A 94 6.72 2.50 11.70
C TYR A 94 7.28 3.21 10.47
N ALA A 95 7.94 4.36 10.66
CA ALA A 95 8.63 5.05 9.58
C ALA A 95 9.74 4.17 8.97
N GLU A 96 10.52 3.46 9.80
CA GLU A 96 11.57 2.55 9.34
C GLU A 96 11.01 1.43 8.45
N PHE A 97 9.90 0.81 8.87
CA PHE A 97 9.21 -0.22 8.10
C PHE A 97 8.81 0.30 6.71
N HIS A 98 8.25 1.51 6.65
CA HIS A 98 7.82 2.11 5.39
C HIS A 98 8.99 2.54 4.51
N TYR A 99 10.08 3.05 5.07
CA TYR A 99 11.29 3.35 4.29
C TYR A 99 11.95 2.08 3.74
N LYS A 100 12.01 0.99 4.50
CA LYS A 100 12.46 -0.32 4.01
C LYS A 100 11.57 -0.84 2.88
N SER A 101 10.25 -0.69 3.02
CA SER A 101 9.28 -1.08 1.99
C SER A 101 9.41 -0.21 0.75
N ALA A 102 9.66 1.10 0.90
CA ALA A 102 9.93 2.00 -0.19
C ALA A 102 11.18 1.58 -0.97
N PHE A 103 12.27 1.22 -0.28
CA PHE A 103 13.52 0.77 -0.90
C PHE A 103 13.39 -0.55 -1.67
N LYS A 104 12.58 -1.49 -1.17
CA LYS A 104 12.28 -2.75 -1.87
C LYS A 104 11.51 -2.53 -3.17
N ASN A 105 10.68 -1.49 -3.20
CA ASN A 105 9.93 -1.08 -4.37
C ASN A 105 10.83 -0.25 -5.30
N ARG A 106 10.70 -0.42 -6.61
CA ARG A 106 11.62 0.18 -7.61
C ARG A 106 11.55 1.72 -7.58
N LEU A 107 12.44 2.34 -6.80
CA LEU A 107 12.54 3.79 -6.66
C LEU A 107 13.53 4.40 -7.66
N PRO A 108 13.29 5.66 -8.09
CA PRO A 108 14.32 6.46 -8.75
C PRO A 108 15.58 6.55 -7.89
N PRO A 109 16.80 6.54 -8.49
CA PRO A 109 18.06 6.56 -7.75
C PRO A 109 18.17 7.69 -6.72
N ILE A 110 17.70 8.89 -7.07
CA ILE A 110 17.73 10.07 -6.19
C ILE A 110 16.89 9.83 -4.91
N LEU A 111 15.70 9.23 -5.06
CA LEU A 111 14.85 8.90 -3.91
C LEU A 111 15.41 7.73 -3.10
N ALA A 112 15.99 6.74 -3.76
CA ALA A 112 16.64 5.63 -3.07
C ALA A 112 17.79 6.10 -2.17
N SER A 113 18.65 7.01 -2.65
CA SER A 113 19.71 7.63 -1.84
C SER A 113 19.13 8.39 -0.64
N ARG A 114 18.03 9.13 -0.82
CA ARG A 114 17.34 9.83 0.28
C ARG A 114 16.80 8.85 1.32
N VAL A 115 16.18 7.75 0.90
CA VAL A 115 15.69 6.69 1.80
C VAL A 115 16.83 6.09 2.64
N LEU A 116 17.98 5.83 2.03
CA LEU A 116 19.14 5.32 2.76
C LEU A 116 19.65 6.29 3.83
N LEU A 117 19.68 7.59 3.53
CA LEU A 117 20.02 8.61 4.52
C LEU A 117 19.02 8.62 5.69
N LYS A 118 17.73 8.57 5.39
CA LYS A 118 16.67 8.49 6.41
C LYS A 118 16.80 7.26 7.30
N LEU A 119 16.98 6.08 6.70
CA LEU A 119 17.18 4.82 7.42
C LEU A 119 18.42 4.84 8.33
N LYS A 120 19.50 5.51 7.90
CA LYS A 120 20.71 5.66 8.72
C LYS A 120 20.49 6.58 9.93
N GLN A 121 19.67 7.61 9.78
CA GLN A 121 19.42 8.62 10.83
C GLN A 121 18.37 8.18 11.85
N LEU A 122 17.37 7.41 11.41
CA LEU A 122 16.21 7.03 12.22
C LEU A 122 16.53 6.40 13.59
N PRO A 123 17.49 5.46 13.71
CA PRO A 123 17.78 4.81 14.98
C PRO A 123 18.22 5.79 16.08
N ALA A 124 19.01 6.80 15.71
CA ALA A 124 19.43 7.84 16.66
C ALA A 124 18.24 8.66 17.15
N LEU A 125 17.34 9.05 16.25
CA LEU A 125 16.12 9.80 16.60
C LEU A 125 15.19 9.00 17.53
N ALA A 126 15.03 7.70 17.27
CA ALA A 126 14.22 6.82 18.10
C ALA A 126 14.77 6.72 19.53
N GLN A 127 16.08 6.54 19.68
CA GLN A 127 16.73 6.46 21.00
C GLN A 127 16.59 7.79 21.77
N HIS A 128 16.73 8.92 21.09
CA HIS A 128 16.54 10.23 21.72
C HIS A 128 15.11 10.43 22.23
N GLU A 129 14.09 10.04 21.46
CA GLU A 129 12.69 10.15 21.87
C GLU A 129 12.37 9.22 23.04
N GLU A 130 12.91 7.99 23.04
CA GLU A 130 12.74 7.06 24.15
C GLU A 130 13.38 7.60 25.44
N ALA A 131 14.60 8.15 25.34
CA ALA A 131 15.28 8.77 26.48
C ALA A 131 14.44 9.93 27.06
N LEU A 132 13.93 10.82 26.21
CA LEU A 132 13.04 11.92 26.64
C LEU A 132 11.79 11.40 27.35
N ARG A 133 11.18 10.33 26.84
CA ARG A 133 10.01 9.70 27.46
C ARG A 133 10.33 9.15 28.86
N LEU A 134 11.48 8.50 29.03
CA LEU A 134 11.93 7.97 30.32
C LEU A 134 12.22 9.10 31.32
N PHE A 135 12.90 10.15 30.89
CA PHE A 135 13.17 11.32 31.73
C PHE A 135 11.88 12.00 32.18
N LYS A 136 10.94 12.23 31.26
CA LYS A 136 9.63 12.81 31.61
C LYS A 136 8.89 11.96 32.63
N LYS A 137 8.86 10.63 32.43
CA LYS A 137 8.24 9.71 33.39
C LYS A 137 8.88 9.76 34.77
N ALA A 138 10.21 9.90 34.84
CA ALA A 138 10.93 10.01 36.10
C ALA A 138 10.57 11.30 36.85
N ILE A 139 10.49 12.44 36.14
CA ILE A 139 10.07 13.73 36.70
C ILE A 139 8.62 13.67 37.18
N ASP A 140 7.71 13.11 36.38
CA ASP A 140 6.28 13.01 36.72
C ASP A 140 6.02 12.06 37.92
N SER A 141 7.00 11.21 38.28
CA SER A 141 6.90 10.25 39.39
C SER A 141 7.48 10.74 40.72
N TYR A 142 8.10 11.92 40.75
CA TYR A 142 8.66 12.55 41.94
C TYR A 142 7.68 13.58 42.52
#